data_AF-A0A956P8P1-F1
#
_entry.id   AF-A0A956P8P1-F1
#
_cell.length_a   1.000
_cell.length_b   1.000
_cell.length_c   1.000
_cell.angle_alpha   90.00
_cell.angle_beta   90.00
_cell.angle_gamma   90.00
#
_symmetry.space_group_name_H-M   'P 1'
#
loop_
_entity.id
_entity.type
_entity.pdbx_description
1 polymer ?
#
loop_
_entity_poly.entity_id
_entity_poly.type
_entity_poly.pdbx_seq_one_letter_code
_entity_poly.pdbx_strand_id
1 'polypeptide(L)'
;MRDVAIISFAQLPSVRSDITRNDTEMVIPVVTEAIEKSGLDRKDIGFTCSGSSDFLIGLPFSFVSGLDGVGAWPPIRESHVEMDGAFALYEAWVRLQHGDCDSALVYSFGKSSATSHR
;
A
#
# COMPACT_ATOMS: atom_id res chain seq x y z
N MET A 1 -13.69 21.86 -1.49
CA MET A 1 -12.89 20.61 -1.54
C MET A 1 -11.46 21.01 -1.81
N ARG A 2 -10.49 20.39 -1.13
CA ARG A 2 -9.07 20.65 -1.39
C ARG A 2 -8.67 19.97 -2.70
N ASP A 3 -7.78 20.60 -3.44
CA ASP A 3 -7.16 20.02 -4.62
C ASP A 3 -6.12 18.98 -4.17
N VAL A 4 -6.24 17.77 -4.70
CA VAL A 4 -5.37 16.63 -4.38
C VAL A 4 -4.78 16.11 -5.67
N ALA A 5 -3.48 15.85 -5.67
CA ALA A 5 -2.75 15.32 -6.82
C ALA A 5 -1.97 14.07 -6.45
N ILE A 6 -1.81 13.16 -7.41
CA ILE A 6 -0.88 12.03 -7.31
C ILE A 6 0.48 12.56 -7.77
N ILE A 7 1.44 12.61 -6.85
CA ILE A 7 2.79 13.15 -7.11
C ILE A 7 3.83 12.07 -7.42
N SER A 8 3.51 10.79 -7.19
CA SER A 8 4.39 9.66 -7.45
C SER A 8 3.60 8.35 -7.61
N PHE A 9 4.17 7.40 -8.36
CA PHE A 9 3.59 6.08 -8.60
C PHE A 9 4.70 5.06 -8.92
N ALA A 10 4.53 3.84 -8.41
CA ALA A 10 5.37 2.69 -8.72
C ALA A 10 4.53 1.42 -8.71
N GLN A 11 4.90 0.44 -9.53
CA GLN A 11 4.18 -0.83 -9.64
C GLN A 11 5.13 -1.94 -10.06
N LEU A 12 4.97 -3.14 -9.48
CA LEU A 12 5.61 -4.34 -10.01
C LEU A 12 4.97 -4.77 -11.35
N PRO A 13 5.73 -5.44 -12.23
CA PRO A 13 5.18 -6.06 -13.42
C PRO A 13 4.06 -7.05 -13.06
N SER A 14 2.95 -7.01 -13.79
CA SER A 14 1.92 -8.04 -13.67
C SER A 14 2.43 -9.35 -14.26
N VAL A 15 2.59 -10.36 -13.42
CA VAL A 15 3.09 -11.69 -13.82
C VAL A 15 2.04 -12.75 -13.56
N ARG A 16 2.11 -13.86 -14.31
CA ARG A 16 1.18 -14.99 -14.16
C ARG A 16 1.34 -15.69 -12.82
N SER A 17 2.57 -15.81 -12.32
CA SER A 17 2.89 -16.47 -11.06
C SER A 17 4.17 -15.89 -10.48
N ASP A 18 4.15 -15.59 -9.19
CA ASP A 18 5.33 -15.31 -8.38
C ASP A 18 5.39 -16.31 -7.24
N ILE A 19 6.42 -17.16 -7.27
CA ILE A 19 6.69 -18.19 -6.25
C ILE A 19 7.90 -17.82 -5.38
N THR A 20 8.55 -16.70 -5.70
CA THR A 20 9.83 -16.30 -5.12
C THR A 20 9.69 -15.25 -4.05
N ARG A 21 8.63 -14.44 -4.09
CA ARG A 21 8.39 -13.35 -3.16
C ARG A 21 7.13 -13.57 -2.33
N ASN A 22 7.18 -13.25 -1.06
CA ASN A 22 6.01 -13.02 -0.22
C ASN A 22 5.44 -11.61 -0.43
N ASP A 23 4.32 -11.30 0.24
CA ASP A 23 3.61 -10.04 0.05
C ASP A 23 4.45 -8.83 0.49
N THR A 24 5.17 -8.95 1.61
CA THR A 24 6.12 -7.93 2.10
C THR A 24 7.21 -7.64 1.08
N GLU A 25 7.83 -8.68 0.51
CA GLU A 25 8.87 -8.58 -0.51
C GLU A 25 8.36 -7.99 -1.83
N MET A 26 7.05 -8.06 -2.08
CA MET A 26 6.40 -7.36 -3.19
C MET A 26 6.16 -5.87 -2.88
N VAL A 27 5.77 -5.55 -1.64
CA VAL A 27 5.44 -4.18 -1.20
C VAL A 27 6.68 -3.29 -1.05
N ILE A 28 7.76 -3.80 -0.46
CA ILE A 28 9.01 -3.04 -0.20
C ILE A 28 9.49 -2.24 -1.43
N PRO A 29 9.71 -2.85 -2.60
CA PRO A 29 10.29 -2.12 -3.73
C PRO A 29 9.38 -1.00 -4.25
N VAL A 30 8.06 -1.24 -4.34
CA VAL A 30 7.13 -0.24 -4.88
C VAL A 30 6.88 0.90 -3.91
N VAL A 31 6.81 0.64 -2.61
CA VAL A 31 6.68 1.70 -1.60
C VAL A 31 7.95 2.54 -1.56
N THR A 32 9.12 1.90 -1.60
CA THR A 32 10.41 2.61 -1.60
C THR A 32 10.54 3.50 -2.83
N GLU A 33 10.28 2.96 -4.02
CA GLU A 33 10.35 3.71 -5.27
C GLU A 33 9.34 4.87 -5.32
N ALA A 34 8.10 4.65 -4.86
CA ALA A 34 7.09 5.70 -4.83
C ALA A 34 7.48 6.85 -3.90
N ILE A 35 8.01 6.54 -2.71
CA ILE A 35 8.45 7.56 -1.75
C ILE A 35 9.66 8.33 -2.31
N GLU A 36 10.67 7.64 -2.83
CA GLU A 36 11.86 8.27 -3.43
C GLU A 36 11.49 9.22 -4.57
N LYS A 37 10.62 8.78 -5.49
CA LYS A 37 10.15 9.60 -6.62
C LYS A 37 9.26 10.77 -6.20
N SER A 38 8.61 10.69 -5.04
CA SER A 38 7.79 11.80 -4.54
C SER A 38 8.61 12.98 -4.03
N GLY A 39 9.88 12.76 -3.66
CA GLY A 39 10.73 13.75 -3.01
C GLY A 39 10.36 14.04 -1.55
N LEU A 40 9.40 13.31 -0.97
CA LEU A 40 9.04 13.41 0.46
C LEU A 40 9.95 12.54 1.34
N ASP A 41 10.19 12.99 2.57
CA ASP A 41 10.71 12.12 3.62
C ASP A 41 9.57 11.23 4.15
N ARG A 42 9.88 10.01 4.57
CA ARG A 42 8.90 9.07 5.17
C ARG A 42 8.17 9.68 6.36
N LYS A 43 8.85 10.49 7.17
CA LYS A 43 8.26 11.17 8.33
C LYS A 43 7.20 12.22 7.96
N ASP A 44 7.23 12.71 6.71
CA ASP A 44 6.31 13.72 6.21
C ASP A 44 5.02 13.10 5.68
N ILE A 45 4.92 11.76 5.65
CA ILE A 45 3.71 11.02 5.25
C ILE A 45 2.72 11.01 6.42
N GLY A 46 1.66 11.81 6.31
CA GLY A 46 0.69 12.00 7.40
C GLY A 46 -0.35 10.88 7.56
N PHE A 47 -0.52 10.05 6.53
CA PHE A 47 -1.47 8.93 6.54
C PHE A 47 -1.02 7.84 5.57
N THR A 48 -1.22 6.58 5.95
CA THR A 48 -1.02 5.44 5.04
C THR A 48 -2.33 4.65 4.94
N CYS A 49 -2.70 4.25 3.73
CA CYS A 49 -3.84 3.37 3.52
C CYS A 49 -3.47 2.19 2.62
N SER A 50 -3.80 0.99 3.07
CA SER A 50 -3.53 -0.26 2.37
C SER A 50 -4.82 -0.87 1.80
N GLY A 51 -4.74 -1.42 0.59
CA GLY A 51 -5.81 -2.23 0.00
C GLY A 51 -5.30 -3.63 -0.35
N SER A 52 -5.92 -4.66 0.22
CA SER A 52 -5.63 -6.05 -0.09
C SER A 52 -6.87 -6.92 0.12
N SER A 53 -6.78 -8.19 -0.26
CA SER A 53 -7.87 -9.14 -0.09
C SER A 53 -7.33 -10.44 0.48
N ASP A 54 -7.64 -10.70 1.75
CA ASP A 54 -7.33 -11.96 2.43
C ASP A 54 -7.87 -13.17 1.66
N PHE A 55 -9.00 -13.01 0.97
CA PHE A 55 -9.60 -14.06 0.15
C PHE A 55 -8.67 -14.52 -0.99
N LEU A 56 -7.99 -13.59 -1.66
CA LEU A 56 -7.08 -13.91 -2.77
C LEU A 56 -5.78 -14.55 -2.30
N ILE A 57 -5.34 -14.20 -1.10
CA ILE A 57 -4.09 -14.68 -0.50
C ILE A 57 -4.32 -16.01 0.23
N GLY A 58 -5.52 -16.25 0.75
CA GLY A 58 -5.89 -17.44 1.51
C GLY A 58 -5.36 -17.46 2.94
N LEU A 59 -4.99 -16.29 3.48
CA LEU A 59 -4.49 -16.13 4.85
C LEU A 59 -5.25 -14.98 5.53
N PRO A 60 -5.65 -15.13 6.81
CA PRO A 60 -6.27 -14.05 7.56
C PRO A 60 -5.23 -13.01 7.96
N PHE A 61 -5.64 -11.73 8.01
CA PHE A 61 -4.81 -10.59 8.42
C PHE A 61 -3.56 -10.41 7.54
N SER A 62 -3.66 -10.69 6.23
CA SER A 62 -2.51 -10.61 5.31
C SER A 62 -1.92 -9.19 5.20
N PHE A 63 -2.75 -8.15 5.44
CA PHE A 63 -2.31 -6.75 5.50
C PHE A 63 -1.23 -6.50 6.56
N VAL A 64 -1.19 -7.28 7.66
CA VAL A 64 -0.20 -7.13 8.74
C VAL A 64 1.21 -7.39 8.20
N SER A 65 1.38 -8.37 7.31
CA SER A 65 2.67 -8.60 6.64
C SER A 65 3.00 -7.49 5.65
N GLY A 66 2.00 -6.85 5.05
CA GLY A 66 2.19 -5.68 4.18
C GLY A 66 2.78 -4.48 4.92
N LEU A 67 2.36 -4.25 6.17
CA LEU A 67 2.84 -3.16 7.04
C LEU A 67 4.36 -3.19 7.28
N ASP A 68 4.95 -4.39 7.36
CA ASP A 68 6.41 -4.55 7.47
C ASP A 68 7.14 -3.96 6.26
N GLY A 69 6.52 -4.01 5.08
CA GLY A 69 7.07 -3.44 3.85
C GLY A 69 6.96 -1.92 3.75
N VAL A 70 6.05 -1.33 4.54
CA VAL A 70 5.89 0.13 4.62
C VAL A 70 6.87 0.74 5.60
N GLY A 71 7.22 0.04 6.68
CA GLY A 71 8.04 0.56 7.76
C GLY A 71 7.21 1.38 8.75
N ALA A 72 6.39 0.70 9.55
CA ALA A 72 5.44 1.31 10.50
C ALA A 72 6.07 1.88 11.79
N TRP A 73 7.41 1.97 11.87
CA TRP A 73 8.13 2.53 13.01
C TRP A 73 9.02 3.71 12.60
N PRO A 74 8.98 4.86 13.31
CA PRO A 74 8.11 5.21 14.43
C PRO A 74 6.60 5.11 14.09
N PRO A 75 5.70 5.00 15.08
CA PRO A 75 4.29 4.67 14.83
C PRO A 75 3.64 5.61 13.82
N ILE A 76 3.04 5.03 12.78
CA ILE A 76 2.31 5.76 11.74
C ILE A 76 0.80 5.60 11.92
N ARG A 77 0.03 6.51 11.30
CA ARG A 77 -1.42 6.36 11.15
C ARG A 77 -1.68 5.51 9.91
N GLU A 78 -2.02 4.26 10.12
CA GLU A 78 -2.39 3.33 9.05
C GLU A 78 -3.85 2.91 9.15
N SER A 79 -4.47 2.74 7.99
CA SER A 79 -5.79 2.15 7.81
C SER A 79 -5.72 1.10 6.71
N HIS A 80 -6.59 0.11 6.81
CA HIS A 80 -6.68 -0.99 5.86
C HIS A 80 -8.12 -1.14 5.35
N VAL A 81 -8.27 -1.29 4.04
CA VAL A 81 -9.53 -1.68 3.42
C VAL A 81 -9.41 -3.08 2.83
N GLU A 82 -10.34 -3.96 3.19
CA GLU A 82 -10.50 -5.31 2.65
C GLU A 82 -11.11 -5.25 1.23
N MET A 83 -10.39 -4.63 0.31
CA MET A 83 -10.77 -4.43 -1.08
C MET A 83 -9.56 -4.04 -1.94
N ASP A 84 -9.77 -3.68 -3.20
CA ASP A 84 -8.71 -3.22 -4.10
C ASP A 84 -8.11 -1.85 -3.70
N GLY A 85 -7.01 -1.50 -4.35
CA GLY A 85 -6.32 -0.22 -4.11
C GLY A 85 -7.13 1.03 -4.47
N ALA A 86 -8.25 0.91 -5.21
CA ALA A 86 -9.08 2.06 -5.54
C ALA A 86 -9.85 2.55 -4.31
N PHE A 87 -10.30 1.64 -3.45
CA PHE A 87 -10.91 2.00 -2.16
C PHE A 87 -9.90 2.63 -1.21
N ALA A 88 -8.67 2.11 -1.15
CA ALA A 88 -7.60 2.69 -0.34
C ALA A 88 -7.25 4.11 -0.81
N LEU A 89 -7.22 4.33 -2.13
CA LEU A 89 -7.02 5.65 -2.72
C LEU A 89 -8.17 6.61 -2.37
N TYR A 90 -9.41 6.13 -2.43
CA TYR A 90 -10.57 6.93 -2.06
C TYR A 90 -10.55 7.31 -0.58
N GLU A 91 -10.23 6.38 0.33
CA GLU A 91 -10.10 6.67 1.76
C GLU A 91 -8.99 7.68 2.03
N ALA A 92 -7.81 7.52 1.42
CA ALA A 92 -6.72 8.49 1.53
C ALA A 92 -7.12 9.87 0.99
N TRP A 93 -7.85 9.93 -0.12
CA TRP A 93 -8.39 11.18 -0.64
C TRP A 93 -9.36 11.83 0.36
N VAL A 94 -10.33 11.07 0.88
CA VAL A 94 -11.27 11.56 1.92
C VAL A 94 -10.49 12.05 3.15
N ARG A 95 -9.44 11.34 3.55
CA ARG A 95 -8.57 11.73 4.66
C ARG A 95 -7.92 13.08 4.42
N LEU A 96 -7.34 13.32 3.23
CA LEU A 96 -6.74 14.60 2.86
C LEU A 96 -7.76 15.76 2.87
N GLN A 97 -9.03 15.48 2.57
CA GLN A 97 -10.09 16.50 2.64
C GLN A 97 -10.37 17.00 4.06
N HIS A 98 -10.00 16.25 5.10
CA HIS A 98 -10.18 16.69 6.49
C HIS A 98 -9.19 17.80 6.89
N GLY A 99 -8.07 17.95 6.16
CA GLY A 99 -7.10 19.02 6.37
C GLY A 99 -6.15 18.83 7.56
N ASP A 100 -6.14 17.66 8.21
CA ASP A 100 -5.22 17.34 9.31
C ASP A 100 -3.98 16.54 8.87
N CYS A 101 -3.84 16.29 7.56
CA CYS A 101 -2.62 15.79 6.92
C CYS A 101 -2.51 16.35 5.49
N ASP A 102 -1.29 16.55 5.00
CA ASP A 102 -1.02 17.12 3.67
C ASP A 102 -0.58 16.07 2.62
N SER A 103 -0.25 14.86 3.07
CA SER A 103 0.29 13.79 2.25
C SER A 103 -0.30 12.44 2.70
N ALA A 104 -0.42 11.51 1.76
CA ALA A 104 -0.82 10.14 2.05
C ALA A 104 -0.06 9.16 1.17
N LEU A 105 0.33 8.02 1.74
CA LEU A 105 0.83 6.86 1.02
C LEU A 105 -0.30 5.87 0.81
N VAL A 106 -0.52 5.47 -0.43
CA VAL A 106 -1.47 4.41 -0.79
C VAL A 106 -0.70 3.26 -1.40
N TYR A 107 -0.93 2.06 -0.90
CA TYR A 107 -0.35 0.86 -1.50
C TYR A 107 -1.38 -0.26 -1.53
N SER A 108 -1.20 -1.16 -2.49
CA SER A 108 -2.05 -2.34 -2.62
C SER A 108 -1.25 -3.51 -3.13
N PHE A 109 -1.67 -4.71 -2.75
CA PHE A 109 -1.03 -5.94 -3.18
C PHE A 109 -2.03 -7.09 -3.20
N GLY A 110 -1.72 -8.11 -4.00
CA GLY A 110 -2.50 -9.32 -4.10
C GLY A 110 -1.73 -10.37 -4.89
N LYS A 111 -1.71 -11.60 -4.39
CA LYS A 111 -0.93 -12.69 -4.98
C LYS A 111 -1.74 -13.98 -5.01
N SER A 112 -2.45 -14.19 -6.11
CA SER A 112 -3.25 -15.42 -6.32
C SER A 112 -2.40 -16.68 -6.57
N SER A 113 -1.10 -16.53 -6.83
CA SER A 113 -0.18 -17.67 -6.99
C SER A 113 0.31 -18.27 -5.68
N ALA A 114 -0.02 -17.66 -4.53
CA ALA A 114 0.40 -18.14 -3.21
C ALA A 114 0.01 -19.61 -2.95
N THR A 115 -1.14 -20.02 -3.47
CA THR A 115 -1.73 -21.35 -3.28
C THR A 115 -1.67 -22.21 -4.55
N SER A 116 -1.07 -21.71 -5.63
CA SER A 116 -1.01 -22.47 -6.88
C SER A 116 0.05 -23.56 -6.78
N HIS A 117 -0.38 -24.80 -6.60
CA HIS A 117 0.46 -25.96 -6.79
C HIS A 117 0.78 -26.10 -8.29
N ARG A 118 2.00 -25.72 -8.67
CA ARG A 118 2.64 -26.18 -9.92
C ARG A 118 3.92 -26.91 -9.55
#